data_AF-A0A8W8KUW8-F1
#
_entry.id   AF-A0A8W8KUW8-F1
#
_cell.length_a   1.000
_cell.length_b   1.000
_cell.length_c   1.000
_cell.angle_alpha   90.00
_cell.angle_beta   90.00
_cell.angle_gamma   90.00
#
_symmetry.space_group_name_H-M   'P 1'
#
loop_
_entity.id
_entity.type
_entity.pdbx_description
1 polymer ?
#
loop_
_entity_poly.entity_id
_entity_poly.type
_entity_poly.pdbx_seq_one_letter_code
_entity_poly.pdbx_strand_id
1 'polypeptide(L)'
;GLFFLWPCIDEMQKVDLRVLSYDVPPQEILTRDSVTVAVDAVVYYRIFDPIMSVCNVNDAFRSTQLLASTTLRNVLGTKAMSEVLSERESISQEMQHILDVSTDPWGMKVERVEIKDVRLPIQLQRAMAAEAEAAREARAKVVAAEGEQKASRALKEAADVIAESPAALQLRYLQTLNSISAEKNSTIIFPLPINMLSSIMKK
;
A
#
# COMPACT_ATOMS: atom_id res chain seq x y z
N GLY A 1 -11.14 -43.91 16.62
CA GLY A 1 -11.96 -44.94 17.30
C GLY A 1 -12.15 -46.11 16.37
N LEU A 2 -12.66 -47.23 16.88
CA LEU A 2 -13.09 -48.36 16.06
C LEU A 2 -14.49 -48.03 15.51
N PHE A 3 -14.69 -48.09 14.20
CA PHE A 3 -16.00 -47.89 13.56
C PHE A 3 -16.34 -49.14 12.76
N PHE A 4 -17.54 -49.68 12.95
CA PHE A 4 -18.04 -50.84 12.22
C PHE A 4 -18.78 -50.35 10.98
N LEU A 5 -18.24 -50.66 9.79
CA LEU A 5 -18.81 -50.27 8.50
C LEU A 5 -19.40 -51.53 7.84
N TRP A 6 -20.68 -51.49 7.49
CA TRP A 6 -21.30 -52.58 6.74
C TRP A 6 -20.82 -52.55 5.29
N PRO A 7 -20.18 -53.63 4.79
CA PRO A 7 -19.76 -53.69 3.40
C PRO A 7 -20.99 -53.55 2.49
N CYS A 8 -20.87 -52.69 1.47
CA CYS A 8 -21.89 -52.35 0.45
C CYS A 8 -23.01 -51.37 0.84
N ILE A 9 -23.17 -50.98 2.11
CA ILE A 9 -24.21 -50.01 2.53
C ILE A 9 -23.56 -48.71 3.01
N ASP A 10 -22.52 -48.83 3.83
CA ASP A 10 -21.88 -47.68 4.46
C ASP A 10 -20.65 -47.24 3.66
N GLU A 11 -20.55 -45.94 3.39
CA GLU A 11 -19.35 -45.31 2.84
C GLU A 11 -18.72 -44.42 3.92
N MET A 12 -17.42 -44.59 4.15
CA MET A 12 -16.67 -43.77 5.10
C MET A 12 -16.03 -42.58 4.38
N GLN A 13 -16.52 -41.36 4.65
CA GLN A 13 -15.84 -40.13 4.26
C GLN A 13 -15.01 -39.55 5.40
N LYS A 14 -13.73 -39.30 5.13
CA LYS A 14 -12.84 -38.60 6.06
C LYS A 14 -12.84 -37.12 5.72
N VAL A 15 -13.24 -36.29 6.67
CA VAL A 15 -13.31 -34.83 6.52
C VAL A 15 -12.20 -34.19 7.34
N ASP A 16 -11.44 -33.27 6.74
CA ASP A 16 -10.44 -32.47 7.43
C ASP A 16 -11.08 -31.23 8.06
N LEU A 17 -10.84 -31.02 9.35
CA LEU A 17 -11.40 -29.89 10.12
C LEU A 17 -10.41 -28.72 10.24
N ARG A 18 -9.19 -28.86 9.70
CA ARG A 18 -8.18 -27.79 9.72
C ARG A 18 -8.55 -26.69 8.74
N VAL A 19 -7.89 -25.54 8.91
CA VAL A 19 -7.96 -24.45 7.93
C VAL A 19 -7.26 -24.90 6.65
N LEU A 20 -8.02 -24.90 5.57
CA LEU A 20 -7.58 -25.18 4.22
C LEU A 20 -7.66 -23.90 3.40
N SER A 21 -6.87 -23.85 2.33
CA SER A 21 -6.89 -22.74 1.38
C SER A 21 -7.05 -23.30 -0.03
N TYR A 22 -7.74 -22.54 -0.88
CA TYR A 22 -7.76 -22.78 -2.31
C TYR A 22 -7.66 -21.46 -3.08
N ASP A 23 -7.05 -21.54 -4.26
CA ASP A 23 -6.99 -20.44 -5.20
C ASP A 23 -8.30 -20.39 -6.01
N VAL A 24 -8.94 -19.21 -6.04
CA VAL A 24 -10.00 -18.87 -7.00
C VAL A 24 -9.33 -18.54 -8.33
N PRO A 25 -9.69 -19.21 -9.44
CA PRO A 25 -9.04 -18.97 -10.73
C PRO A 25 -9.28 -17.53 -11.20
N PRO A 26 -8.32 -16.93 -11.95
CA PRO A 26 -8.44 -15.57 -12.44
C PRO A 26 -9.76 -15.35 -13.19
N GLN A 27 -10.50 -14.30 -12.80
CA GLN A 27 -11.73 -13.89 -13.45
C GLN A 27 -11.50 -12.62 -14.26
N GLU A 28 -11.78 -12.66 -15.56
CA GLU A 28 -11.87 -11.47 -16.40
C GLU A 28 -13.22 -10.80 -16.19
N ILE A 29 -13.18 -9.54 -15.74
CA ILE A 29 -14.37 -8.79 -15.37
C ILE A 29 -14.27 -7.35 -15.87
N LEU A 30 -15.44 -6.73 -16.05
CA LEU A 30 -15.56 -5.31 -16.31
C LEU A 30 -15.89 -4.59 -15.00
N THR A 31 -15.05 -3.63 -14.60
CA THR A 31 -15.32 -2.77 -13.44
C THR A 31 -16.42 -1.75 -13.75
N ARG A 32 -16.91 -1.04 -12.72
CA ARG A 32 -17.90 0.04 -12.88
C ARG A 32 -17.50 1.09 -13.92
N ASP A 33 -16.20 1.39 -13.99
CA ASP A 33 -15.65 2.40 -14.92
C ASP A 33 -15.33 1.84 -16.31
N SER A 34 -15.88 0.68 -16.67
CA SER A 34 -15.68 0.03 -17.98
C SER A 34 -14.23 -0.36 -18.28
N VAL A 35 -13.44 -0.71 -17.25
CA VAL A 35 -12.07 -1.23 -17.42
C VAL A 35 -12.10 -2.75 -17.27
N THR A 36 -11.50 -3.45 -18.23
CA THR A 36 -11.32 -4.89 -18.16
C THR A 36 -10.16 -5.21 -17.23
N VAL A 37 -10.39 -5.98 -16.18
CA VAL A 37 -9.36 -6.40 -15.23
C VAL A 37 -9.45 -7.91 -14.99
N ALA A 38 -8.32 -8.56 -14.79
CA ALA A 38 -8.26 -9.96 -14.39
C ALA A 38 -7.81 -10.08 -12.95
N VAL A 39 -8.65 -10.64 -12.09
CA VAL A 39 -8.40 -10.72 -10.65
C VAL A 39 -8.51 -12.17 -10.17
N ASP A 40 -7.53 -12.60 -9.38
CA ASP A 40 -7.59 -13.85 -8.62
C ASP A 40 -7.55 -13.59 -7.10
N ALA A 41 -7.95 -14.60 -6.35
CA ALA A 41 -8.08 -14.53 -4.90
C ALA A 41 -7.81 -15.88 -4.25
N VAL A 42 -7.53 -15.88 -2.96
CA VAL A 42 -7.38 -17.07 -2.13
C VAL A 42 -8.43 -17.03 -1.03
N VAL A 43 -9.09 -18.16 -0.81
CA VAL A 43 -10.09 -18.31 0.26
C VAL A 43 -9.55 -19.27 1.31
N TYR A 44 -9.51 -18.82 2.56
CA TYR A 44 -9.20 -19.63 3.73
C TYR A 44 -10.49 -20.03 4.42
N TYR A 45 -10.69 -21.32 4.57
CA TYR A 45 -11.92 -21.88 5.13
C TYR A 45 -11.61 -23.09 6.00
N ARG A 46 -12.55 -23.45 6.87
CA ARG A 46 -12.52 -24.72 7.60
C ARG A 46 -13.91 -25.31 7.68
N ILE A 47 -13.99 -26.62 7.78
CA ILE A 47 -15.26 -27.30 8.04
C ILE A 47 -15.49 -27.29 9.55
N PHE A 48 -16.59 -26.70 10.00
CA PHE A 48 -16.97 -26.71 11.41
C PHE A 48 -17.97 -27.82 11.74
N ASP A 49 -18.81 -28.21 10.76
CA ASP A 49 -19.73 -29.34 10.88
C ASP A 49 -19.56 -30.30 9.68
N PRO A 50 -18.91 -31.46 9.90
CA PRO A 50 -18.69 -32.44 8.84
C PRO A 50 -19.98 -33.14 8.38
N ILE A 51 -21.02 -33.20 9.22
CA ILE A 51 -22.31 -33.81 8.85
C ILE A 51 -23.01 -32.91 7.85
N MET A 52 -23.10 -31.60 8.15
CA MET A 52 -23.70 -30.64 7.23
C MET A 52 -22.94 -30.55 5.90
N SER A 53 -21.60 -30.61 5.94
CA SER A 53 -20.76 -30.56 4.75
C SER A 53 -20.96 -31.72 3.77
N VAL A 54 -21.31 -32.91 4.27
CA VAL A 54 -21.55 -34.08 3.44
C VAL A 54 -23.03 -34.25 3.06
N CYS A 55 -23.96 -33.90 3.97
CA CYS A 55 -25.38 -34.15 3.77
C CYS A 55 -26.12 -33.03 3.01
N ASN A 56 -25.70 -31.77 3.16
CA ASN A 56 -26.48 -30.63 2.66
C ASN A 56 -26.11 -30.23 1.22
N VAL A 57 -24.99 -30.71 0.69
CA VAL A 57 -24.53 -30.41 -0.67
C VAL A 57 -23.68 -31.56 -1.22
N ASN A 58 -23.79 -31.85 -2.52
CA ASN A 58 -23.05 -32.95 -3.15
C ASN A 58 -21.53 -32.83 -2.98
N ASP A 59 -21.00 -31.61 -3.16
CA ASP A 59 -19.58 -31.30 -2.99
C ASP A 59 -19.45 -29.86 -2.46
N ALA A 60 -19.22 -29.74 -1.16
CA ALA A 60 -19.16 -28.45 -0.47
C ALA A 60 -17.96 -27.61 -0.96
N PHE A 61 -16.84 -28.26 -1.25
CA PHE A 61 -15.65 -27.61 -1.76
C PHE A 61 -15.90 -27.00 -3.14
N ARG A 62 -16.37 -27.81 -4.09
CA ARG A 62 -16.63 -27.35 -5.46
C ARG A 62 -17.72 -26.28 -5.50
N SER A 63 -18.77 -26.43 -4.70
CA SER A 63 -19.87 -25.46 -4.63
C SER A 63 -19.37 -24.13 -4.08
N THR A 64 -18.50 -24.16 -3.06
CA THR A 64 -17.86 -22.97 -2.50
C THR A 64 -16.91 -22.29 -3.49
N GLN A 65 -16.15 -23.06 -4.29
CA GLN A 65 -15.30 -22.49 -5.34
C GLN A 65 -16.10 -21.74 -6.42
N LEU A 66 -17.22 -22.32 -6.86
CA LEU A 66 -18.11 -21.69 -7.84
C LEU A 66 -18.77 -20.43 -7.27
N LEU A 67 -19.20 -20.50 -6.01
CA LEU A 67 -19.76 -19.36 -5.30
C LEU A 67 -18.72 -18.25 -5.15
N ALA A 68 -17.49 -18.55 -4.72
CA ALA A 68 -16.40 -17.58 -4.61
C ALA A 68 -16.10 -16.90 -5.95
N SER A 69 -16.08 -17.65 -7.06
CA SER A 69 -15.87 -17.09 -8.40
C SER A 69 -17.00 -16.12 -8.79
N THR A 70 -18.25 -16.47 -8.45
CA THR A 70 -19.43 -15.64 -8.75
C THR A 70 -19.46 -14.39 -7.87
N THR A 71 -19.19 -14.53 -6.57
CA THR A 71 -19.10 -13.42 -5.62
C THR A 71 -17.99 -12.45 -5.99
N LEU A 72 -16.81 -12.96 -6.36
CA LEU A 72 -15.69 -12.14 -6.82
C LEU A 72 -16.10 -11.29 -8.03
N ARG A 73 -16.78 -11.90 -9.01
CA ARG A 73 -17.30 -11.18 -10.19
C ARG A 73 -18.32 -10.11 -9.81
N ASN A 74 -19.27 -10.44 -8.94
CA ASN A 74 -20.35 -9.52 -8.56
C ASN A 74 -19.82 -8.33 -7.76
N VAL A 75 -19.00 -8.56 -6.73
CA VAL A 75 -18.46 -7.49 -5.88
C VAL A 75 -17.58 -6.58 -6.71
N LEU A 76 -16.60 -7.13 -7.45
CA LEU A 76 -15.68 -6.31 -8.24
C LEU A 76 -16.36 -5.59 -9.41
N GLY A 77 -17.44 -6.14 -9.97
CA GLY A 77 -18.23 -5.45 -10.99
C GLY A 77 -18.90 -4.17 -10.51
N THR A 78 -19.16 -4.04 -9.21
CA THR A 78 -19.73 -2.82 -8.60
C THR A 78 -18.69 -1.77 -8.22
N LYS A 79 -17.41 -2.14 -8.16
CA LYS A 79 -16.32 -1.27 -7.71
C LYS A 79 -15.62 -0.58 -8.88
N ALA A 80 -15.05 0.58 -8.60
CA ALA A 80 -14.16 1.26 -9.54
C ALA A 80 -12.80 0.55 -9.63
N MET A 81 -12.07 0.73 -10.72
CA MET A 81 -10.75 0.08 -10.87
C MET A 81 -9.74 0.61 -9.84
N SER A 82 -9.80 1.90 -9.50
CA SER A 82 -8.96 2.52 -8.47
C SER A 82 -9.23 1.96 -7.07
N GLU A 83 -10.49 1.67 -6.75
CA GLU A 83 -10.92 1.02 -5.50
C GLU A 83 -10.38 -0.41 -5.42
N VAL A 84 -10.42 -1.17 -6.52
CA VAL A 84 -9.85 -2.54 -6.57
C VAL A 84 -8.34 -2.53 -6.31
N LEU A 85 -7.63 -1.48 -6.73
CA LEU A 85 -6.19 -1.35 -6.47
C LEU A 85 -5.88 -0.85 -5.04
N SER A 86 -6.69 0.07 -4.51
CA SER A 86 -6.38 0.81 -3.28
C SER A 86 -7.07 0.24 -2.02
N GLU A 87 -8.29 -0.28 -2.17
CA GLU A 87 -9.18 -0.70 -1.07
C GLU A 87 -9.35 -2.23 -1.03
N ARG A 88 -8.27 -2.98 -1.26
CA ARG A 88 -8.29 -4.45 -1.31
C ARG A 88 -8.83 -5.09 -0.03
N GLU A 89 -8.55 -4.49 1.13
CA GLU A 89 -9.00 -5.00 2.43
C GLU A 89 -10.53 -4.90 2.58
N SER A 90 -11.11 -3.76 2.18
CA SER A 90 -12.57 -3.54 2.20
C SER A 90 -13.30 -4.57 1.33
N ILE A 91 -12.80 -4.79 0.11
CA ILE A 91 -13.36 -5.79 -0.81
C ILE A 91 -13.22 -7.21 -0.24
N SER A 92 -12.08 -7.52 0.37
CA SER A 92 -11.81 -8.83 0.97
C SER A 92 -12.76 -9.11 2.14
N GLN A 93 -13.03 -8.12 2.98
CA GLN A 93 -13.98 -8.23 4.10
C GLN A 93 -15.42 -8.39 3.59
N GLU A 94 -15.82 -7.64 2.58
CA GLU A 94 -17.15 -7.74 1.94
C GLU A 94 -17.35 -9.15 1.34
N MET A 95 -16.36 -9.66 0.61
CA MET A 95 -16.39 -11.01 0.06
C MET A 95 -16.42 -12.09 1.14
N GLN A 96 -15.61 -11.94 2.20
CA GLN A 96 -15.60 -12.87 3.32
C GLN A 96 -17.00 -12.98 3.92
N HIS A 97 -17.65 -11.84 4.21
CA HIS A 97 -18.98 -11.83 4.81
C HIS A 97 -20.02 -12.54 3.93
N ILE A 98 -20.04 -12.24 2.64
CA ILE A 98 -20.99 -12.86 1.70
C ILE A 98 -20.77 -14.37 1.61
N LEU A 99 -19.51 -14.82 1.52
CA LEU A 99 -19.18 -16.24 1.41
C LEU A 99 -19.47 -16.99 2.71
N ASP A 100 -19.13 -16.41 3.85
CA ASP A 100 -19.36 -17.02 5.16
C ASP A 100 -20.86 -17.30 5.38
N VAL A 101 -21.72 -16.28 5.21
CA VAL A 101 -23.18 -16.42 5.36
C VAL A 101 -23.76 -17.46 4.40
N SER A 102 -23.24 -17.53 3.18
CA SER A 102 -23.74 -18.44 2.16
C SER A 102 -23.25 -19.89 2.33
N THR A 103 -22.13 -20.09 3.02
CA THR A 103 -21.48 -21.41 3.21
C THR A 103 -21.76 -22.02 4.59
N ASP A 104 -22.30 -21.24 5.53
CA ASP A 104 -22.78 -21.71 6.83
C ASP A 104 -23.75 -22.92 6.72
N PRO A 105 -24.73 -22.96 5.80
CA PRO A 105 -25.61 -24.11 5.62
C PRO A 105 -24.89 -25.39 5.16
N TRP A 106 -23.68 -25.27 4.61
CA TRP A 106 -22.84 -26.38 4.20
C TRP A 106 -21.83 -26.79 5.29
N GLY A 107 -21.97 -26.28 6.53
CA GLY A 107 -21.04 -26.61 7.61
C GLY A 107 -19.63 -26.07 7.41
N MET A 108 -19.45 -25.07 6.54
CA MET A 108 -18.17 -24.45 6.23
C MET A 108 -18.11 -23.04 6.83
N LYS A 109 -16.95 -22.68 7.37
CA LYS A 109 -16.65 -21.34 7.89
C LYS A 109 -15.58 -20.70 7.03
N VAL A 110 -15.84 -19.51 6.49
CA VAL A 110 -14.83 -18.75 5.75
C VAL A 110 -14.12 -17.80 6.70
N GLU A 111 -12.85 -18.07 6.98
CA GLU A 111 -12.07 -17.29 7.95
C GLU A 111 -11.48 -16.03 7.33
N ARG A 112 -11.06 -16.11 6.06
CA ARG A 112 -10.45 -14.98 5.36
C ARG A 112 -10.53 -15.15 3.85
N VAL A 113 -10.65 -14.03 3.15
CA VAL A 113 -10.46 -13.95 1.70
C VAL A 113 -9.32 -12.97 1.45
N GLU A 114 -8.42 -13.29 0.54
CA GLU A 114 -7.31 -12.40 0.15
C GLU A 114 -7.30 -12.25 -1.37
N ILE A 115 -7.30 -11.01 -1.85
CA ILE A 115 -7.06 -10.72 -3.26
C ILE A 115 -5.56 -10.93 -3.53
N LYS A 116 -5.23 -11.78 -4.51
CA LYS A 116 -3.86 -12.17 -4.82
C LYS A 116 -3.25 -11.19 -5.82
N ASP A 117 -3.65 -11.27 -7.09
CA ASP A 117 -3.18 -10.40 -8.17
C ASP A 117 -4.35 -9.67 -8.87
N VAL A 118 -4.06 -8.44 -9.30
CA VAL A 118 -4.94 -7.65 -10.17
C VAL A 118 -4.15 -7.31 -11.42
N ARG A 119 -4.52 -7.91 -12.55
CA ARG A 119 -3.87 -7.72 -13.84
C ARG A 119 -4.68 -6.77 -14.71
N LEU A 120 -4.01 -5.73 -15.20
CA LEU A 120 -4.56 -4.72 -16.09
C LEU A 120 -4.07 -4.98 -17.53
N PRO A 121 -4.80 -4.54 -18.56
CA PRO A 121 -4.31 -4.53 -19.93
C PRO A 121 -3.02 -3.72 -20.03
N ILE A 122 -2.01 -4.26 -20.74
CA ILE A 122 -0.67 -3.68 -20.81
C ILE A 122 -0.67 -2.21 -21.31
N GLN A 123 -1.60 -1.86 -22.19
CA GLN A 123 -1.74 -0.51 -22.72
C GLN A 123 -2.19 0.47 -21.64
N LEU A 124 -3.20 0.10 -20.84
CA LEU A 124 -3.70 0.91 -19.73
C LEU A 124 -2.65 1.03 -18.62
N GLN A 125 -1.98 -0.08 -18.27
CA GLN A 125 -0.93 -0.08 -17.26
C GLN A 125 0.21 0.91 -17.60
N ARG A 126 0.62 0.96 -18.87
CA ARG A 126 1.64 1.93 -19.34
C ARG A 126 1.14 3.36 -19.28
N ALA A 127 -0.09 3.62 -19.71
CA ALA A 127 -0.69 4.97 -19.66
C ALA A 127 -0.80 5.48 -18.22
N MET A 128 -1.29 4.64 -17.30
CA MET A 128 -1.38 4.95 -15.88
C MET A 128 -0.02 5.17 -15.24
N ALA A 129 0.99 4.36 -15.60
CA ALA A 129 2.35 4.52 -15.10
C ALA A 129 2.93 5.88 -15.52
N ALA A 130 2.75 6.28 -16.79
CA ALA A 130 3.20 7.57 -17.30
C ALA A 130 2.46 8.75 -16.63
N GLU A 131 1.15 8.63 -16.43
CA GLU A 131 0.35 9.64 -15.72
C GLU A 131 0.79 9.78 -14.25
N ALA A 132 0.98 8.66 -13.57
CA ALA A 132 1.43 8.64 -12.17
C ALA A 132 2.83 9.23 -12.00
N GLU A 133 3.74 8.96 -12.94
CA GLU A 133 5.09 9.55 -12.96
C GLU A 133 5.02 11.06 -13.16
N ALA A 134 4.27 11.54 -14.15
CA ALA A 134 4.08 12.97 -14.40
C ALA A 134 3.45 13.69 -13.19
N ALA A 135 2.42 13.10 -12.57
CA ALA A 135 1.78 13.64 -11.37
C ALA A 135 2.74 13.68 -10.17
N ARG A 136 3.58 12.64 -10.02
CA ARG A 136 4.59 12.57 -8.96
C ARG A 136 5.69 13.61 -9.15
N GLU A 137 6.17 13.82 -10.37
CA GLU A 137 7.14 14.87 -10.70
C GLU A 137 6.57 16.27 -10.46
N ALA A 138 5.33 16.51 -10.89
CA ALA A 138 4.66 17.79 -10.66
C ALA A 138 4.53 18.09 -9.16
N ARG A 139 4.08 17.10 -8.37
CA ARG A 139 3.99 17.22 -6.90
C ARG A 139 5.37 17.45 -6.28
N ALA A 140 6.41 16.75 -6.73
CA ALA A 140 7.76 16.94 -6.23
C ALA A 140 8.27 18.37 -6.45
N LYS A 141 7.99 18.97 -7.62
CA LYS A 141 8.34 20.37 -7.91
C LYS A 141 7.62 21.37 -7.01
N VAL A 142 6.33 21.15 -6.75
CA VAL A 142 5.55 22.00 -5.82
C VAL A 142 6.13 21.92 -4.40
N VAL A 143 6.38 20.70 -3.91
CA VAL A 143 6.97 20.49 -2.58
C VAL A 143 8.37 21.12 -2.48
N ALA A 144 9.19 21.02 -3.52
CA ALA A 144 10.50 21.66 -3.56
C ALA A 144 10.41 23.19 -3.51
N ALA A 145 9.53 23.79 -4.32
CA ALA A 145 9.32 25.24 -4.33
C ALA A 145 8.75 25.76 -2.99
N GLU A 146 7.80 25.03 -2.38
CA GLU A 146 7.30 25.35 -1.05
C GLU A 146 8.38 25.22 0.03
N GLY A 147 9.23 24.18 -0.07
CA GLY A 147 10.38 23.99 0.79
C GLY A 147 11.37 25.15 0.69
N GLU A 148 11.69 25.58 -0.53
CA GLU A 148 12.58 26.71 -0.79
C GLU A 148 12.01 28.03 -0.29
N GLN A 149 10.70 28.26 -0.43
CA GLN A 149 10.03 29.43 0.13
C GLN A 149 10.08 29.44 1.66
N LYS A 150 9.79 28.30 2.31
CA LYS A 150 9.86 28.16 3.77
C LYS A 150 11.29 28.40 4.28
N ALA A 151 12.28 27.81 3.61
CA ALA A 151 13.69 28.01 3.93
C ALA A 151 14.11 29.49 3.78
N SER A 152 13.69 30.14 2.69
CA SER A 152 13.99 31.56 2.44
C SER A 152 13.38 32.48 3.50
N ARG A 153 12.15 32.19 3.95
CA ARG A 153 11.51 32.95 5.05
C ARG A 153 12.28 32.79 6.37
N ALA A 154 12.62 31.56 6.73
CA ALA A 154 13.40 31.29 7.95
C ALA A 154 14.80 31.96 7.90
N LEU A 155 15.47 31.93 6.74
CA LEU A 155 16.75 32.61 6.55
C LEU A 155 16.62 34.13 6.65
N LYS A 156 15.54 34.71 6.11
CA LYS A 156 15.26 36.15 6.25
C LYS A 156 15.06 36.53 7.72
N GLU A 157 14.20 35.81 8.44
CA GLU A 157 13.97 36.05 9.87
C GLU A 157 15.28 35.94 10.66
N ALA A 158 16.09 34.92 10.38
CA ALA A 158 17.41 34.80 11.00
C ALA A 158 18.33 35.99 10.67
N ALA A 159 18.32 36.48 9.43
CA ALA A 159 19.12 37.64 9.02
C ALA A 159 18.66 38.94 9.70
N ASP A 160 17.33 39.15 9.82
CA ASP A 160 16.75 40.31 10.48
C ASP A 160 17.15 40.33 11.97
N VAL A 161 17.07 39.19 12.67
CA VAL A 161 17.52 39.03 14.07
C VAL A 161 19.02 39.29 14.23
N ILE A 162 19.83 38.83 13.27
CA ILE A 162 21.27 39.12 13.28
C ILE A 162 21.55 40.61 13.08
N ALA A 163 20.79 41.29 12.22
CA ALA A 163 20.98 42.71 11.92
C ALA A 163 20.69 43.60 13.13
N GLU A 164 19.73 43.21 13.97
CA GLU A 164 19.42 43.89 15.24
C GLU A 164 20.58 43.87 16.25
N SER A 165 21.45 42.85 16.19
CA SER A 165 22.58 42.70 17.10
C SER A 165 23.92 42.51 16.37
N PRO A 166 24.73 43.56 16.21
CA PRO A 166 26.03 43.49 15.52
C PRO A 166 26.99 42.43 16.12
N ALA A 167 26.86 42.13 17.41
CA ALA A 167 27.63 41.09 18.09
C ALA A 167 27.30 39.67 17.58
N ALA A 168 26.08 39.43 17.09
CA ALA A 168 25.67 38.13 16.54
C ALA A 168 26.44 37.78 15.26
N LEU A 169 26.73 38.76 14.38
CA LEU A 169 27.59 38.55 13.21
C LEU A 169 29.02 38.16 13.60
N GLN A 170 29.59 38.82 14.61
CA GLN A 170 30.92 38.49 15.12
C GLN A 170 30.97 37.08 15.71
N LEU A 171 29.97 36.68 16.50
CA LEU A 171 29.89 35.31 17.04
C LEU A 171 29.74 34.26 15.94
N ARG A 172 28.89 34.51 14.94
CA ARG A 172 28.73 33.63 13.77
C ARG A 172 30.06 33.52 13.00
N TYR A 173 30.76 34.63 12.80
CA TYR A 173 32.07 34.66 12.14
C TYR A 173 33.09 33.80 12.89
N LEU A 174 33.18 33.95 14.22
CA LEU A 174 34.07 33.12 15.06
C LEU A 174 33.69 31.63 15.03
N GLN A 175 32.39 31.30 15.03
CA GLN A 175 31.92 29.91 14.87
C GLN A 175 32.33 29.32 13.51
N THR A 176 32.20 30.09 12.43
CA THR A 176 32.57 29.66 11.07
C THR A 176 34.08 29.44 10.96
N LEU A 177 34.88 30.29 11.62
CA LEU A 177 36.34 30.09 11.72
C LEU A 177 36.68 28.81 12.48
N ASN A 178 35.95 28.51 13.56
CA ASN A 178 36.17 27.28 14.33
C ASN A 178 35.81 26.02 13.53
N SER A 179 34.72 26.05 12.74
CA SER A 179 34.36 24.93 11.87
C SER A 179 35.36 24.72 10.73
N ILE A 180 35.86 25.79 10.11
CA ILE A 180 36.90 25.71 9.06
C ILE A 180 38.21 25.17 9.66
N SER A 181 38.58 25.61 10.87
CA SER A 181 39.76 25.11 11.60
C SER A 181 39.65 23.61 11.91
N ALA A 182 38.43 23.11 12.18
CA ALA A 182 38.18 21.70 12.44
C ALA A 182 38.34 20.81 11.18
N GLU A 183 38.14 21.34 9.97
CA GLU A 183 38.22 20.57 8.71
C GLU A 183 39.66 20.28 8.20
N LYS A 184 40.72 20.65 8.92
CA LYS A 184 42.13 20.32 8.59
C LYS A 184 42.60 20.72 7.17
N ASN A 185 42.01 21.74 6.54
CA ASN A 185 42.53 22.30 5.28
C ASN A 185 43.56 23.41 5.58
N SER A 186 44.76 23.31 4.99
CA SER A 186 45.92 24.18 5.28
C SER A 186 45.87 25.59 4.68
N THR A 187 44.79 25.95 3.97
CA THR A 187 44.64 27.23 3.27
C THR A 187 43.43 27.96 3.81
N ILE A 188 43.65 28.84 4.79
CA ILE A 188 42.60 29.68 5.38
C ILE A 188 42.43 30.93 4.51
N ILE A 189 41.41 30.96 3.66
CA ILE A 189 41.04 32.16 2.91
C ILE A 189 40.29 33.10 3.87
N PHE A 190 40.91 34.23 4.20
CA PHE A 190 40.35 35.24 5.11
C PHE A 190 39.59 36.31 4.29
N PRO A 191 38.24 36.29 4.24
CA PRO A 191 37.49 37.38 3.65
C PRO A 191 37.52 38.57 4.63
N LEU A 192 38.37 39.57 4.34
CA LEU A 192 38.39 40.80 5.13
C LEU A 192 37.17 41.67 4.76
N PRO A 193 36.40 42.15 5.74
CA PRO A 193 35.27 43.03 5.47
C PRO A 193 35.76 44.33 4.82
N ILE A 194 35.09 44.75 3.73
CA ILE A 194 35.47 45.88 2.88
C ILE A 194 35.57 47.20 3.68
N ASN A 195 34.85 47.30 4.81
CA ASN A 195 34.89 48.45 5.72
C ASN A 195 36.26 48.62 6.43
N MET A 196 37.04 47.56 6.62
CA MET A 196 38.42 47.65 7.13
C MET A 196 39.42 48.05 6.03
N LEU A 197 39.21 47.57 4.80
CA LEU A 197 40.03 47.93 3.63
C LEU A 197 39.88 49.43 3.28
N SER A 198 38.67 49.98 3.38
CA SER A 198 38.42 51.40 3.07
C SER A 198 39.08 52.36 4.07
N SER A 199 39.34 51.93 5.31
CA SER A 199 40.07 52.71 6.31
C SER A 199 41.59 52.72 6.07
N ILE A 200 42.13 51.68 5.44
CA ILE A 200 43.54 51.57 5.05
C ILE A 200 43.83 52.32 3.72
N MET A 201 42.87 52.36 2.79
CA MET A 201 42.98 53.10 1.52
C MET A 201 42.71 54.61 1.61
N LYS A 202 42.26 55.12 2.77
CA LYS A 202 41.99 56.56 3.01
C LYS A 202 43.17 57.32 3.62
N LYS A 203 44.40 56.97 3.26
CA LYS A 203 45.60 57.75 3.58
C LYS A 203 46.08 58.54 2.38
#